data_AF-A0A970SWK2-F1
#
_entry.id   AF-A0A970SWK2-F1
#
_cell.length_a   1.000
_cell.length_b   1.000
_cell.length_c   1.000
_cell.angle_alpha   90.00
_cell.angle_beta   90.00
_cell.angle_gamma   90.00
#
_symmetry.space_group_name_H-M   'P 1'
#
loop_
_entity.id
_entity.type
_entity.pdbx_description
1 polymer ?
#
loop_
_entity_poly.entity_id
_entity_poly.type
_entity_poly.pdbx_seq_one_letter_code
_entity_poly.pdbx_strand_id
1 'polypeptide(L)' 'MIKETSGDSFEEARSRRQSLTFDYTKHFFAKNDFALEENHMRTLGLLGGDGAYTNLGLLFSDQLGSGIKLAVFEGTTK' A
#
# COMPACT_ATOMS: atom_id res chain seq x y z
N MET A 1 -18.47 -6.98 0.09
CA MET A 1 -18.25 -5.52 0.00
C MET A 1 -18.34 -5.17 -1.48
N ILE A 2 -19.33 -4.36 -1.86
CA ILE A 2 -19.84 -4.27 -3.24
C ILE A 2 -18.93 -3.38 -4.09
N LYS A 3 -17.94 -3.98 -4.74
CA LYS A 3 -17.44 -3.60 -6.08
C LYS A 3 -16.55 -4.71 -6.66
N GLU A 4 -17.11 -5.90 -6.83
CA GLU A 4 -16.59 -6.81 -7.86
C GLU A 4 -17.00 -6.23 -9.23
N THR A 5 -16.16 -6.33 -10.26
CA THR A 5 -16.43 -5.90 -11.66
C THR A 5 -16.02 -4.47 -12.06
N SER A 6 -14.78 -4.09 -11.76
CA SER A 6 -13.94 -3.32 -12.69
C SER A 6 -12.53 -3.78 -12.35
N GLY A 7 -11.80 -4.43 -13.25
CA GLY A 7 -10.53 -5.12 -12.96
C GLY A 7 -9.37 -4.25 -12.46
N ASP A 8 -9.63 -3.03 -12.01
CA ASP A 8 -8.66 -2.11 -11.45
C ASP A 8 -8.67 -2.27 -9.91
N SER A 9 -7.65 -2.96 -9.39
CA SER A 9 -7.40 -3.06 -7.96
C SER A 9 -7.25 -1.65 -7.37
N PHE A 10 -8.01 -1.31 -6.33
CA PHE A 10 -7.90 -0.01 -5.66
C PHE A 10 -6.45 0.32 -5.32
N GLU A 11 -5.72 -0.68 -4.82
CA GLU A 11 -4.32 -0.62 -4.40
C GLU A 11 -3.35 -0.25 -5.53
N GLU A 12 -3.62 -0.70 -6.75
CA GLU A 12 -2.77 -0.45 -7.94
C GLU A 12 -3.01 0.94 -8.53
N ALA A 13 -4.18 1.54 -8.30
CA ALA A 13 -4.48 2.87 -8.79
C ALA A 13 -3.59 3.94 -8.12
N ARG A 14 -3.29 5.00 -8.87
CA ARG A 14 -2.52 6.13 -8.38
C ARG A 14 -3.21 6.82 -7.20
N SER A 15 -2.46 7.12 -6.14
CA SER A 15 -2.95 7.89 -5.01
C SER A 15 -3.23 9.33 -5.39
N ARG A 16 -4.33 9.88 -4.90
CA ARG A 16 -4.62 11.32 -5.02
C ARG A 16 -3.62 12.18 -4.24
N ARG A 17 -3.08 11.65 -3.14
CA ARG A 17 -2.08 12.33 -2.31
C ARG A 17 -0.69 11.77 -2.64
N GLN A 18 0.18 12.64 -3.14
CA GLN A 18 1.55 12.27 -3.55
C GLN A 18 2.62 12.71 -2.54
N SER A 19 2.31 13.67 -1.67
CA SER A 19 3.14 13.99 -0.50
C SER A 19 2.88 12.96 0.60
N LEU A 20 3.50 11.78 0.48
CA LEU A 20 3.39 10.69 1.44
C LEU A 20 4.69 10.52 2.25
N THR A 21 4.55 10.27 3.55
CA THR A 21 5.64 9.88 4.46
C THR A 21 5.45 8.44 4.90
N PHE A 22 6.56 7.79 5.26
CA PHE A 22 6.62 6.36 5.57
C PHE A 22 7.46 6.11 6.82
N ASP A 23 7.42 7.02 7.80
CA ASP A 23 8.32 6.96 8.96
C ASP A 23 8.02 5.72 9.82
N TYR A 24 6.74 5.42 10.05
CA TYR A 24 6.34 4.19 10.74
C TYR A 24 6.75 2.94 9.94
N THR A 25 6.52 2.95 8.63
CA THR A 25 6.83 1.82 7.76
C THR A 25 8.34 1.57 7.70
N LYS A 26 9.16 2.62 7.55
CA LYS A 26 10.63 2.54 7.62
C LYS A 26 11.10 2.00 8.97
N HIS A 27 10.51 2.45 10.07
CA HIS A 27 10.83 1.94 11.40
C HIS A 27 10.50 0.45 11.54
N PHE A 28 9.35 0.01 11.01
CA PHE A 28 8.98 -1.40 10.99
C PHE A 28 9.97 -2.26 10.21
N PHE A 29 10.39 -1.84 9.01
CA PHE A 29 11.41 -2.57 8.25
C PHE A 29 12.77 -2.59 8.97
N ALA A 30 13.20 -1.46 9.54
CA ALA A 30 14.47 -1.37 10.25
C ALA A 30 14.51 -2.28 11.49
N LYS A 31 13.37 -2.47 12.17
CA LYS A 31 13.25 -3.42 13.29
C LYS A 31 13.42 -4.89 12.86
N ASN A 32 13.22 -5.18 11.58
CA ASN A 32 13.42 -6.50 10.98
C ASN A 32 14.75 -6.58 10.19
N ASP A 33 15.73 -5.73 10.52
CA ASP A 33 17.04 -5.65 9.88
C ASP A 33 16.98 -5.38 8.37
N PHE A 34 15.95 -4.67 7.91
CA PHE A 34 15.75 -4.35 6.50
C PHE A 34 15.60 -2.84 6.27
N ALA A 35 16.29 -2.30 5.27
CA ALA A 35 16.13 -0.90 4.88
C ALA A 35 15.06 -0.76 3.80
N LEU A 36 14.04 0.07 4.04
CA LEU A 36 13.05 0.40 3.02
C LEU A 36 13.63 1.47 2.07
N GLU A 37 14.00 1.05 0.87
CA GLU A 37 14.52 1.89 -0.22
C GLU A 37 13.49 2.05 -1.33
N GLU A 38 13.69 3.00 -2.25
CA GLU A 38 12.76 3.25 -3.36
C GLU A 38 12.53 2.01 -4.24
N ASN A 39 13.59 1.22 -4.49
CA ASN A 39 13.48 -0.03 -5.25
C ASN A 39 12.55 -1.02 -4.55
N HIS A 40 12.67 -1.16 -3.22
CA HIS A 40 11.76 -1.99 -2.42
C HIS A 40 10.33 -1.45 -2.48
N MET A 41 10.14 -0.13 -2.42
CA MET A 41 8.82 0.49 -2.54
C MET A 41 8.17 0.23 -3.91
N ARG A 42 8.95 0.22 -4.99
CA ARG A 42 8.48 -0.14 -6.34
C ARG A 42 8.15 -1.64 -6.44
N THR A 43 9.01 -2.51 -5.89
CA THR A 43 8.74 -3.96 -5.83
C THR A 43 7.50 -4.31 -5.00
N LEU A 44 7.26 -3.59 -3.92
CA LEU A 44 6.09 -3.75 -3.05
C LEU A 44 4.82 -3.09 -3.62
N GLY A 45 4.89 -2.43 -4.77
CA GLY A 45 3.75 -1.76 -5.39
C GLY A 45 3.31 -0.46 -4.70
N LEU A 46 4.13 0.10 -3.80
CA LEU A 46 3.89 1.42 -3.19
C LEU A 46 4.12 2.55 -4.21
N LEU A 47 5.01 2.32 -5.17
CA LEU A 47 5.29 3.18 -6.32
C LEU A 47 4.83 2.51 -7.60
N GLY A 48 4.11 3.26 -8.43
CA GLY A 48 3.70 2.84 -9.77
C GLY A 48 4.85 2.91 -10.78
N GLY A 49 4.58 2.44 -12.00
CA GLY A 49 5.56 2.46 -13.10
C GLY A 49 6.01 3.88 -13.50
N ASP A 50 5.19 4.90 -13.23
CA ASP A 50 5.48 6.31 -13.46
C ASP A 50 6.22 6.98 -12.27
N GLY A 51 6.53 6.22 -11.22
CA GLY A 51 7.15 6.74 -10.00
C GLY A 51 6.20 7.51 -9.07
N ALA A 52 4.90 7.55 -9.37
CA ALA A 52 3.90 8.10 -8.46
C ALA A 52 3.52 7.07 -7.39
N TYR A 53 3.13 7.55 -6.20
CA TYR A 53 2.60 6.66 -5.18
C TYR A 53 1.23 6.10 -5.59
N THR A 54 1.04 4.82 -5.35
CA THR A 54 -0.24 4.12 -5.50
C THR A 54 -1.09 4.29 -4.24
N ASN A 55 -2.37 3.89 -4.30
CA ASN A 55 -3.21 3.84 -3.11
C ASN A 55 -2.68 2.81 -2.10
N LEU A 56 -1.96 1.77 -2.54
CA LEU A 56 -1.23 0.91 -1.61
C LEU A 56 -0.19 1.73 -0.84
N GLY A 57 0.58 2.59 -1.53
CA GLY A 57 1.45 3.58 -0.89
C GLY A 57 0.73 4.43 0.15
N LEU A 58 -0.49 4.90 -0.15
CA LEU A 58 -1.31 5.67 0.80
C LEU A 58 -1.70 4.84 2.04
N LEU A 59 -2.07 3.57 1.87
CA LEU A 59 -2.41 2.69 2.99
C LEU A 59 -1.23 2.51 3.95
N PHE A 60 -0.01 2.41 3.43
CA PHE A 60 1.22 2.27 4.22
C PHE A 60 1.85 3.60 4.65
N SER A 61 1.22 4.73 4.32
CA SER A 61 1.72 6.06 4.67
C SER A 61 1.24 6.53 6.04
N ASP A 62 1.96 7.47 6.65
CA ASP A 62 1.56 8.07 7.93
C ASP A 62 0.34 9.01 7.78
N GLN A 63 -0.16 9.22 6.56
CA GLN A 63 -1.28 10.10 6.23
C GLN A 63 -2.65 9.42 6.32
N LEU A 64 -2.69 8.11 6.61
CA LEU A 64 -3.92 7.36 6.76
C LEU A 64 -4.59 7.69 8.10
N GLY A 65 -5.52 8.66 8.08
CA GLY A 65 -6.10 9.22 9.30
C GLY A 65 -6.89 8.24 10.18
N SER A 66 -7.59 7.29 9.58
CA SER A 66 -8.23 6.17 10.28
C SER A 66 -7.51 4.89 9.86
N GLY A 67 -6.87 4.20 10.81
CA GLY A 67 -6.08 3.00 10.53
C GLY A 67 -6.80 1.94 9.70
N ILE A 68 -6.04 0.99 9.15
CA ILE A 68 -6.55 -0.04 8.25
C ILE A 68 -7.30 -1.12 9.06
N LYS A 69 -8.48 -1.49 8.60
CA LYS A 69 -9.15 -2.73 9.03
C LYS A 69 -8.97 -3.80 7.97
N LEU A 70 -8.24 -4.85 8.33
CA LEU A 70 -7.98 -6.00 7.46
C LEU A 70 -8.92 -7.13 7.86
N ALA A 71 -9.58 -7.73 6.88
CA ALA A 71 -10.37 -8.95 7.07
C ALA A 71 -9.80 -10.03 6.16
N VAL A 72 -9.38 -11.14 6.75
CA VAL A 72 -8.95 -12.34 6.02
C VAL A 72 -10.16 -13.23 5.86
N PHE A 73 -10.50 -13.58 4.62
CA PHE A 73 -11.57 -14.51 4.31
C PHE A 73 -10.96 -15.83 3.85
N GLU A 74 -11.14 -16.90 4.62
CA GLU A 74 -10.91 -18.26 4.11
C GLU A 74 -12.11 -18.65 3.24
N GLY A 75 -11.99 -18.42 1.94
CA GLY A 75 -12.96 -18.96 0.98
C GLY A 75 -12.72 -20.44 0.77
N THR A 76 -13.57 -21.32 1.32
CA THR A 76 -13.60 -22.75 0.96
C THR A 76 -14.60 -23.08 -0.14
N THR A 77 -15.15 -22.10 -0.86
CA THR A 77 -16.21 -22.36 -1.84
C THR A 77 -15.88 -21.78 -3.21
N LYS A 78 -15.96 -22.68 -4.19
CA LYS A 78 -15.71 -22.52 -5.62
C LYS A 78 -16.88 -21.82 -6.33
#